data_AF-A0A7V4E3Q1-F1
#
_entry.id   AF-A0A7V4E3Q1-F1
#
_cell.length_a   1.000
_cell.length_b   1.000
_cell.length_c   1.000
_cell.angle_alpha   90.00
_cell.angle_beta   90.00
_cell.angle_gamma   90.00
#
_symmetry.space_group_name_H-M   'P 1'
#
loop_
_entity.id
_entity.type
_entity.pdbx_description
1 polymer ?
#
loop_
_entity_poly.entity_id
_entity_poly.type
_entity_poly.pdbx_seq_one_letter_code
_entity_poly.pdbx_strand_id
1 'polypeptide(L)'
;MTEILNMGDTGESQMSPISNFRKGFSLIELSVALVVMGLLSAVAIPITVNVSKNQKIMQAENELQNIRELLIYYYKTNGKLPAHEPNNTLPSPILGIPEQYKNDPIKGIPYLYFADTISAADTIYVDNTPLGAISAVIISAGPNGKFDGENATPSDGRFESTGTGDFDDILYYVCELDLTETPEAWGVCESYTLILRNKDVVENRALYARIIRDVATTYTIPWGQTLTISGLEPFACIQLSRRNNYGSAIEVYFFNISSYNEGNDCTVEVIKYSQLSGTTHPLITGDLHR
;
A
#
# COMPACT_ATOMS: atom_id res chain seq x y z
N MET A 1 -35.56 -100.49 -32.06
CA MET A 1 -34.94 -99.20 -32.44
C MET A 1 -34.81 -98.42 -31.14
N THR A 2 -33.64 -98.49 -30.48
CA THR A 2 -32.67 -97.36 -30.43
C THR A 2 -33.33 -96.10 -29.87
N GLU A 3 -32.89 -95.45 -28.80
CA GLU A 3 -31.51 -95.16 -28.39
C GLU A 3 -31.51 -94.53 -26.99
N ILE A 4 -30.35 -94.62 -26.36
CA ILE A 4 -29.95 -94.17 -25.01
C ILE A 4 -29.71 -92.66 -25.01
N LEU A 5 -29.78 -92.00 -23.84
CA LEU A 5 -28.88 -90.94 -23.29
C LEU A 5 -29.65 -90.20 -22.17
N ASN A 6 -29.46 -90.50 -20.88
CA ASN A 6 -28.29 -90.27 -20.01
C ASN A 6 -28.12 -88.82 -19.53
N MET A 7 -28.08 -88.72 -18.19
CA MET A 7 -27.30 -87.81 -17.34
C MET A 7 -27.51 -86.28 -17.39
N GLY A 8 -27.56 -85.75 -16.17
CA GLY A 8 -27.25 -84.36 -15.82
C GLY A 8 -28.52 -83.52 -15.75
N ASP A 9 -28.79 -82.75 -14.71
CA ASP A 9 -27.92 -82.25 -13.66
C ASP A 9 -28.84 -81.69 -12.57
N THR A 10 -28.48 -81.95 -11.33
CA THR A 10 -29.06 -81.37 -10.13
C THR A 10 -28.72 -79.88 -10.09
N GLY A 11 -29.59 -79.05 -10.66
CA GLY A 11 -29.46 -77.60 -10.63
C GLY A 11 -30.43 -76.95 -9.66
N GLU A 12 -30.34 -77.26 -8.36
CA GLU A 12 -30.80 -76.30 -7.35
C GLU A 12 -30.00 -75.01 -7.60
N SER A 13 -30.68 -74.00 -8.13
CA SER A 13 -30.16 -72.65 -8.24
C SER A 13 -30.02 -72.13 -6.81
N GLN A 14 -28.85 -72.39 -6.23
CA GLN A 14 -28.37 -71.82 -4.99
C GLN A 14 -28.50 -70.30 -5.12
N MET A 15 -29.58 -69.78 -4.52
CA MET A 15 -29.74 -68.37 -4.22
C MET A 15 -28.58 -68.00 -3.30
N SER A 16 -27.52 -67.44 -3.87
CA SER A 16 -26.45 -66.81 -3.11
C SER A 16 -27.10 -65.71 -2.27
N PRO A 17 -27.09 -65.79 -0.93
CA PRO A 17 -27.43 -64.63 -0.14
C PRO A 17 -26.29 -63.63 -0.38
N ILE A 18 -26.58 -62.56 -1.12
CA ILE A 18 -25.78 -61.34 -1.03
C ILE A 18 -25.95 -60.89 0.42
N SER A 19 -25.00 -61.33 1.26
CA SER A 19 -24.93 -60.93 2.65
C SER A 19 -24.72 -59.42 2.68
N ASN A 20 -25.81 -58.69 2.90
CA ASN A 20 -25.79 -57.26 3.14
C ASN A 20 -25.13 -57.02 4.50
N PHE A 21 -23.80 -56.95 4.52
CA PHE A 21 -23.06 -56.35 5.63
C PHE A 21 -23.32 -54.84 5.64
N ARG A 22 -24.53 -54.44 6.06
CA ARG A 22 -24.78 -53.09 6.53
C ARG A 22 -24.11 -52.95 7.90
N LYS A 23 -22.79 -52.72 7.88
CA LYS A 23 -22.06 -52.27 9.07
C LYS A 23 -22.53 -50.84 9.37
N GLY A 24 -23.41 -50.69 10.36
CA GLY A 24 -23.71 -49.39 10.93
C GLY A 24 -22.51 -48.88 11.72
N PHE A 25 -22.26 -47.57 11.67
CA PHE A 25 -21.25 -46.92 12.51
C PHE A 25 -21.52 -47.20 13.98
N SER A 26 -20.48 -47.55 14.73
CA SER A 26 -20.59 -47.71 16.18
C SER A 26 -20.76 -46.35 16.85
N LEU A 27 -21.47 -46.31 17.99
CA LEU A 27 -21.56 -45.10 18.83
C LEU A 27 -20.18 -44.59 19.24
N ILE A 28 -19.21 -45.49 19.40
CA ILE A 28 -17.84 -45.12 19.77
C ILE A 28 -17.06 -44.53 18.57
N GLU A 29 -17.33 -44.99 17.35
CA GLU A 29 -16.71 -44.41 16.15
C GLU A 29 -17.18 -42.98 15.94
N LEU A 30 -18.48 -42.75 16.11
CA LEU A 30 -19.04 -41.41 16.03
C LEU A 30 -18.49 -40.50 17.13
N SER A 31 -18.37 -41.00 18.38
CA SER A 31 -17.89 -40.18 19.49
C SER A 31 -16.41 -39.82 19.35
N VAL A 32 -15.55 -40.76 18.95
CA VAL A 32 -14.13 -40.48 18.70
C VAL A 32 -13.97 -39.51 17.53
N ALA A 33 -14.73 -39.69 16.44
CA ALA A 33 -14.71 -38.76 15.30
C ALA A 33 -15.11 -37.33 15.71
N LEU A 34 -16.15 -37.17 16.53
CA LEU A 34 -16.57 -35.86 17.04
C LEU A 34 -15.53 -35.22 17.97
N VAL A 35 -14.83 -36.01 18.79
CA VAL A 35 -13.72 -35.52 19.63
C VAL A 35 -12.58 -35.01 18.75
N VAL A 36 -12.17 -35.78 17.74
CA VAL A 36 -11.10 -35.36 16.82
C VAL A 36 -11.52 -34.11 16.02
N MET A 37 -12.75 -34.07 15.49
CA MET A 37 -13.27 -32.89 14.80
C MET A 37 -13.35 -31.67 15.73
N GLY A 38 -13.72 -31.85 16.99
CA GLY A 38 -13.74 -30.78 17.99
C GLY A 38 -12.36 -30.22 18.29
N LEU A 39 -11.35 -31.09 18.44
CA LEU A 39 -9.96 -30.68 18.65
C LEU A 39 -9.38 -29.94 17.44
N LEU A 40 -9.64 -30.44 16.22
CA LEU A 40 -9.20 -29.78 14.98
C LEU A 40 -9.88 -28.42 14.81
N SER A 41 -11.19 -28.34 15.04
CA SER A 41 -11.95 -27.09 14.90
C SER A 41 -11.50 -26.02 15.90
N ALA A 42 -11.17 -26.43 17.13
CA ALA A 42 -10.68 -25.51 18.17
C ALA A 42 -9.40 -24.76 17.75
N VAL A 43 -8.51 -25.41 16.99
CA VAL A 43 -7.27 -24.79 16.50
C VAL A 43 -7.49 -24.08 15.15
N ALA A 44 -8.31 -24.63 14.25
CA ALA A 44 -8.50 -24.10 12.90
C ALA A 44 -9.24 -22.75 12.85
N ILE A 45 -10.27 -22.57 13.68
CA ILE A 45 -11.11 -21.35 13.69
C ILE A 45 -10.28 -20.07 13.95
N PRO A 46 -9.49 -19.95 15.03
CA PRO A 46 -8.79 -18.70 15.32
C PRO A 46 -7.74 -18.34 14.25
N ILE A 47 -7.11 -19.34 13.62
CA ILE A 47 -6.09 -19.11 12.57
C ILE A 47 -6.75 -18.52 11.31
N THR A 48 -7.86 -19.10 10.86
CA THR A 48 -8.55 -18.66 9.64
C THR A 48 -9.06 -17.22 9.73
N VAL A 49 -9.52 -16.77 10.90
CA VAL A 49 -9.98 -15.39 11.13
C VAL A 49 -8.85 -14.38 10.96
N ASN A 50 -7.67 -14.65 11.52
CA ASN A 50 -6.52 -13.73 11.42
C ASN A 50 -5.94 -13.66 10.01
N VAL A 51 -5.85 -14.79 9.32
CA VAL A 51 -5.38 -14.83 7.91
C VAL A 51 -6.32 -14.02 7.02
N SER A 52 -7.64 -14.19 7.17
CA SER A 52 -8.62 -13.43 6.40
C SER A 52 -8.54 -11.93 6.68
N LYS A 53 -8.31 -11.52 7.93
CA LYS A 53 -8.10 -10.12 8.29
C LYS A 53 -6.89 -9.52 7.56
N ASN A 54 -5.74 -10.18 7.61
CA ASN A 54 -4.51 -9.68 6.98
C ASN A 54 -4.64 -9.63 5.45
N GLN A 55 -5.30 -10.63 4.84
CA GLN A 55 -5.59 -10.61 3.40
C GLN A 55 -6.41 -9.39 3.00
N LYS A 56 -7.43 -9.03 3.79
CA LYS A 56 -8.25 -7.85 3.54
C LYS A 56 -7.46 -6.55 3.69
N ILE A 57 -6.56 -6.45 4.68
CA ILE A 57 -5.67 -5.28 4.83
C ILE A 57 -4.79 -5.12 3.59
N MET A 58 -4.12 -6.20 3.17
CA MET A 58 -3.30 -6.19 1.94
C MET A 58 -4.12 -5.84 0.70
N GLN A 59 -5.36 -6.34 0.63
CA GLN A 59 -6.26 -5.99 -0.47
C GLN A 59 -6.60 -4.49 -0.45
N ALA A 60 -6.91 -3.92 0.72
CA ALA A 60 -7.19 -2.50 0.86
C ALA A 60 -5.99 -1.63 0.45
N GLU A 61 -4.77 -2.00 0.83
CA GLU A 61 -3.55 -1.29 0.41
C GLU A 61 -3.35 -1.33 -1.11
N ASN A 62 -3.58 -2.49 -1.73
CA ASN A 62 -3.50 -2.61 -3.19
C ASN A 62 -4.59 -1.79 -3.90
N GLU A 63 -5.81 -1.77 -3.37
CA GLU A 63 -6.90 -0.95 -3.91
C GLU A 63 -6.60 0.54 -3.79
N LEU A 64 -6.11 1.01 -2.63
CA LEU A 64 -5.69 2.39 -2.40
C LEU A 64 -4.57 2.82 -3.36
N GLN A 65 -3.56 1.98 -3.57
CA GLN A 65 -2.49 2.24 -4.54
C GLN A 65 -3.04 2.35 -5.96
N ASN A 66 -3.94 1.46 -6.38
CA ASN A 66 -4.56 1.52 -7.71
C ASN A 66 -5.39 2.80 -7.89
N ILE A 67 -6.15 3.20 -6.86
CA ILE A 67 -6.95 4.43 -6.87
C ILE A 67 -6.03 5.66 -6.98
N ARG A 68 -4.90 5.67 -6.26
CA ARG A 68 -3.88 6.72 -6.37
C ARG A 68 -3.38 6.89 -7.81
N GLU A 69 -3.06 5.79 -8.50
CA GLU A 69 -2.63 5.84 -9.91
C GLU A 69 -3.74 6.37 -10.84
N LEU A 70 -5.01 6.01 -10.60
CA LEU A 70 -6.14 6.54 -11.36
C LEU A 70 -6.30 8.06 -11.17
N LEU A 71 -6.07 8.59 -9.97
CA LEU A 71 -6.10 10.02 -9.70
C LEU A 71 -4.99 10.77 -10.46
N ILE A 72 -3.77 10.23 -10.43
CA ILE A 72 -2.64 10.79 -11.18
C ILE A 72 -2.95 10.80 -12.68
N TYR A 73 -3.43 9.68 -13.22
CA TYR A 73 -3.84 9.59 -14.62
C TYR A 73 -4.96 10.59 -14.97
N TYR A 74 -5.96 10.71 -14.11
CA TYR A 74 -7.05 11.67 -14.30
C TYR A 74 -6.54 13.11 -14.33
N TYR A 75 -5.64 13.48 -13.41
CA TYR A 75 -5.02 14.80 -13.42
C TYR A 75 -4.24 15.04 -14.70
N LYS A 76 -3.40 14.09 -15.14
CA LYS A 76 -2.62 14.22 -16.38
C LYS A 76 -3.48 14.44 -17.62
N THR A 77 -4.68 13.86 -17.64
CA THR A 77 -5.62 14.00 -18.76
C THR A 77 -6.52 15.24 -18.69
N ASN A 78 -6.84 15.71 -17.48
CA ASN A 78 -7.83 16.78 -17.27
C ASN A 78 -7.26 18.09 -16.71
N GLY A 79 -5.98 18.11 -16.31
CA GLY A 79 -5.29 19.25 -15.70
C GLY A 79 -5.77 19.64 -14.31
N LYS A 80 -6.59 18.79 -13.66
CA LYS A 80 -7.13 19.00 -12.31
C LYS A 80 -7.50 17.68 -11.67
N LEU A 81 -7.47 17.62 -10.34
CA LEU A 81 -7.99 16.49 -9.59
C LEU A 81 -9.53 16.49 -9.62
N PRO A 82 -10.18 15.31 -9.58
CA PRO A 82 -11.63 15.23 -9.54
C PRO A 82 -12.16 15.79 -8.20
N ALA A 83 -13.37 16.35 -8.22
CA ALA A 83 -14.06 16.68 -6.98
C ALA A 83 -14.56 15.40 -6.29
N HIS A 84 -14.65 15.40 -4.97
CA HIS A 84 -15.20 14.28 -4.21
C HIS A 84 -16.70 14.09 -4.49
N GLU A 85 -17.19 12.88 -4.21
CA GLU A 85 -18.63 12.58 -4.16
C GLU A 85 -19.21 13.00 -2.79
N PRO A 86 -20.55 13.00 -2.61
CA PRO A 86 -21.16 13.36 -1.33
C PRO A 86 -20.57 12.58 -0.14
N ASN A 87 -20.41 13.27 1.00
CA ASN A 87 -19.75 12.74 2.20
C ASN A 87 -18.25 12.45 2.03
N ASN A 88 -17.57 13.20 1.15
CA ASN A 88 -16.13 13.09 0.90
C ASN A 88 -15.72 11.68 0.44
N THR A 89 -16.54 10.99 -0.34
CA THR A 89 -16.20 9.67 -0.86
C THR A 89 -15.50 9.78 -2.22
N LEU A 90 -14.89 8.68 -2.65
CA LEU A 90 -14.22 8.58 -3.95
C LEU A 90 -15.09 9.03 -5.12
N PRO A 91 -14.52 9.73 -6.13
CA PRO A 91 -15.15 10.03 -7.41
C PRO A 91 -15.19 8.83 -8.34
N SER A 92 -15.81 7.75 -7.87
CA SER A 92 -15.83 6.45 -8.56
C SER A 92 -16.36 6.52 -9.99
N PRO A 93 -17.47 7.24 -10.31
CA PRO A 93 -17.97 7.29 -11.69
C PRO A 93 -17.00 7.95 -12.66
N ILE A 94 -16.33 9.01 -12.21
CA ILE A 94 -15.40 9.81 -13.02
C ILE A 94 -14.08 9.07 -13.23
N LEU A 95 -13.60 8.37 -12.20
CA LEU A 95 -12.39 7.56 -12.26
C LEU A 95 -12.60 6.17 -12.89
N GLY A 96 -13.85 5.79 -13.20
CA GLY A 96 -14.18 4.47 -13.73
C GLY A 96 -13.98 3.34 -12.72
N ILE A 97 -14.03 3.63 -11.41
CA ILE A 97 -13.88 2.63 -10.34
C ILE A 97 -15.18 1.81 -10.26
N PRO A 98 -15.11 0.47 -10.41
CA PRO A 98 -16.29 -0.38 -10.24
C PRO A 98 -16.88 -0.31 -8.84
N GLU A 99 -18.20 -0.48 -8.74
CA GLU A 99 -18.96 -0.37 -7.48
C GLU A 99 -18.41 -1.24 -6.33
N GLN A 100 -17.83 -2.39 -6.65
CA GLN A 100 -17.24 -3.31 -5.67
C GLN A 100 -15.97 -2.80 -5.00
N TYR A 101 -15.32 -1.77 -5.55
CA TYR A 101 -14.05 -1.20 -5.08
C TYR A 101 -14.19 0.20 -4.49
N LYS A 102 -15.43 0.68 -4.29
CA LYS A 102 -15.68 1.98 -3.67
C LYS A 102 -15.55 1.96 -2.14
N ASN A 103 -15.70 0.77 -1.56
CA ASN A 103 -15.66 0.51 -0.13
C ASN A 103 -14.45 -0.36 0.19
N ASP A 104 -13.86 -0.15 1.36
CA ASP A 104 -12.74 -0.94 1.83
C ASP A 104 -13.15 -2.43 2.01
N PRO A 105 -12.26 -3.40 1.69
CA PRO A 105 -12.56 -4.82 1.82
C PRO A 105 -12.52 -5.35 3.27
N ILE A 106 -12.01 -4.56 4.22
CA ILE A 106 -11.85 -4.90 5.63
C ILE A 106 -13.20 -4.87 6.33
N LYS A 107 -13.92 -3.75 6.23
CA LYS A 107 -15.20 -3.46 6.89
C LYS A 107 -16.33 -3.10 5.94
N GLY A 108 -16.04 -2.81 4.68
CA GLY A 108 -17.05 -2.36 3.72
C GLY A 108 -17.44 -0.90 3.90
N ILE A 109 -16.59 -0.09 4.53
CA ILE A 109 -16.80 1.34 4.73
C ILE A 109 -16.28 2.07 3.48
N PRO A 110 -16.98 3.08 2.97
CA PRO A 110 -16.49 3.87 1.85
C PRO A 110 -15.11 4.49 2.15
N TYR A 111 -14.22 4.44 1.17
CA TYR A 111 -12.98 5.22 1.25
C TYR A 111 -13.31 6.72 1.29
N LEU A 112 -12.62 7.46 2.15
CA LEU A 112 -12.66 8.92 2.11
C LEU A 112 -11.65 9.46 1.12
N TYR A 113 -11.99 10.60 0.53
CA TYR A 113 -11.21 11.29 -0.48
C TYR A 113 -11.30 12.80 -0.27
N PHE A 114 -10.12 13.42 -0.18
CA PHE A 114 -9.95 14.86 -0.06
C PHE A 114 -8.94 15.30 -1.10
N ALA A 115 -9.20 16.42 -1.76
CA ALA A 115 -8.32 16.94 -2.78
C ALA A 115 -8.41 18.44 -2.94
N ASP A 116 -7.27 19.03 -3.25
CA ASP A 116 -7.18 20.41 -3.71
C ASP A 116 -7.54 20.46 -5.19
N THR A 117 -8.76 20.91 -5.46
CA THR A 117 -9.33 20.94 -6.82
C THR A 117 -8.89 22.16 -7.63
N ILE A 118 -8.22 23.13 -6.99
CA ILE A 118 -7.67 24.35 -7.58
C ILE A 118 -6.29 24.64 -6.98
N SER A 119 -5.35 25.09 -7.81
CA SER A 119 -3.97 25.44 -7.39
C SER A 119 -3.97 26.76 -6.63
N ALA A 120 -4.32 26.71 -5.35
CA ALA A 120 -4.42 27.90 -4.50
C ALA A 120 -3.92 27.59 -3.08
N ALA A 121 -2.58 27.64 -2.93
CA ALA A 121 -1.83 27.40 -1.70
C ALA A 121 -1.88 25.95 -1.17
N ASP A 122 -0.90 25.59 -0.34
CA ASP A 122 -0.85 24.28 0.31
C ASP A 122 -2.00 24.17 1.33
N THR A 123 -3.01 23.35 1.03
CA THR A 123 -4.20 23.22 1.89
C THR A 123 -4.35 21.84 2.51
N ILE A 124 -3.60 20.84 2.06
CA ILE A 124 -3.59 19.49 2.62
C ILE A 124 -2.25 19.14 3.26
N TYR A 125 -2.32 18.59 4.47
CA TYR A 125 -1.19 18.19 5.29
C TYR A 125 -1.34 16.74 5.77
N VAL A 126 -0.29 15.93 5.66
CA VAL A 126 -0.19 14.62 6.30
C VAL A 126 0.94 14.66 7.33
N ASP A 127 0.67 14.32 8.59
CA ASP A 127 1.64 14.38 9.68
C ASP A 127 2.33 15.76 9.79
N ASN A 128 1.55 16.84 9.68
CA ASN A 128 2.00 18.23 9.62
C ASN A 128 2.91 18.58 8.41
N THR A 129 2.97 17.71 7.41
CA THR A 129 3.74 17.93 6.18
C THR A 129 2.82 18.33 5.04
N PRO A 130 3.02 19.51 4.40
CA PRO A 130 2.20 19.90 3.25
C PRO A 130 2.47 18.96 2.07
N LEU A 131 1.41 18.61 1.33
CA LEU A 131 1.52 17.79 0.12
C LEU A 131 1.71 18.61 -1.17
N GLY A 132 1.71 19.94 -1.07
CA GLY A 132 1.80 20.89 -2.19
C GLY A 132 0.47 21.59 -2.48
N ALA A 133 0.47 22.50 -3.46
CA ALA A 133 -0.66 23.36 -3.79
C ALA A 133 -1.78 22.64 -4.57
N ILE A 134 -1.50 21.44 -5.06
CA ILE A 134 -2.47 20.53 -5.66
C ILE A 134 -2.15 19.14 -5.12
N SER A 135 -3.04 18.54 -4.36
CA SER A 135 -2.79 17.24 -3.75
C SER A 135 -4.09 16.50 -3.43
N ALA A 136 -3.98 15.21 -3.09
CA ALA A 136 -5.10 14.43 -2.62
C ALA A 136 -4.70 13.42 -1.55
N VAL A 137 -5.65 13.06 -0.69
CA VAL A 137 -5.53 12.00 0.32
C VAL A 137 -6.71 11.03 0.15
N ILE A 138 -6.42 9.74 0.23
CA ILE A 138 -7.39 8.64 0.21
C ILE A 138 -7.21 7.84 1.51
N ILE A 139 -8.31 7.53 2.19
CA ILE A 139 -8.27 6.95 3.54
C ILE A 139 -9.21 5.75 3.64
N SER A 140 -8.72 4.67 4.24
CA SER A 140 -9.48 3.54 4.74
C SER A 140 -9.61 3.63 6.26
N ALA A 141 -10.80 3.36 6.80
CA ALA A 141 -11.10 3.32 8.25
C ALA A 141 -10.50 2.11 8.99
N GLY A 142 -9.62 1.36 8.32
CA GLY A 142 -8.86 0.29 8.93
C GLY A 142 -9.69 -0.88 9.51
N PRO A 143 -8.99 -1.80 10.21
CA PRO A 143 -9.62 -2.92 10.89
C PRO A 143 -10.57 -2.61 12.05
N ASN A 144 -10.53 -1.42 12.63
CA ASN A 144 -11.46 -1.03 13.70
C ASN A 144 -12.78 -0.48 13.09
N GLY A 145 -12.75 -0.02 11.83
CA GLY A 145 -13.89 0.49 11.10
C GLY A 145 -14.30 1.90 11.51
N LYS A 146 -13.37 2.70 12.01
CA LYS A 146 -13.52 4.09 12.39
C LYS A 146 -12.33 4.85 11.85
N PHE A 147 -12.58 6.05 11.37
CA PHE A 147 -11.50 6.99 11.13
C PHE A 147 -11.02 7.53 12.48
N ASP A 148 -9.71 7.55 12.68
CA ASP A 148 -9.07 7.90 13.94
C ASP A 148 -8.20 9.16 13.80
N GLY A 149 -7.82 9.75 14.94
CA GLY A 149 -7.00 10.97 14.95
C GLY A 149 -7.60 12.09 14.12
N GLU A 150 -6.76 12.81 13.38
CA GLU A 150 -7.20 13.88 12.47
C GLU A 150 -8.04 13.35 11.28
N ASN A 151 -7.93 12.06 10.92
CA ASN A 151 -8.69 11.47 9.81
C ASN A 151 -10.20 11.38 10.11
N ALA A 152 -10.58 11.42 11.40
CA ALA A 152 -11.97 11.47 11.83
C ALA A 152 -12.63 12.84 11.57
N THR A 153 -11.84 13.91 11.56
CA THR A 153 -12.30 15.30 11.44
C THR A 153 -11.52 16.10 10.39
N PRO A 154 -11.51 15.67 9.12
CA PRO A 154 -10.62 16.19 8.07
C PRO A 154 -10.99 17.59 7.54
N SER A 155 -11.78 18.37 8.28
CA SER A 155 -12.35 19.65 7.85
C SER A 155 -11.33 20.79 7.72
N ASP A 156 -10.14 20.63 8.28
CA ASP A 156 -9.06 21.61 8.26
C ASP A 156 -7.90 21.21 7.34
N GLY A 157 -8.09 20.16 6.53
CA GLY A 157 -7.09 19.66 5.59
C GLY A 157 -5.92 18.93 6.25
N ARG A 158 -6.03 18.54 7.53
CA ARG A 158 -5.00 17.79 8.24
C ARG A 158 -5.35 16.31 8.32
N PHE A 159 -4.33 15.49 8.15
CA PHE A 159 -4.41 14.04 8.15
C PHE A 159 -3.19 13.47 8.88
N GLU A 160 -3.32 12.26 9.41
CA GLU A 160 -2.26 11.57 10.13
C GLU A 160 -2.10 10.15 9.57
N SER A 161 -0.85 9.72 9.35
CA SER A 161 -0.55 8.34 8.93
C SER A 161 -0.23 7.43 10.09
N THR A 162 -0.01 8.01 11.26
CA THR A 162 0.27 7.30 12.51
C THR A 162 -0.41 8.01 13.67
N GLY A 163 -0.84 7.26 14.67
CA GLY A 163 -1.48 7.82 15.86
C GLY A 163 -1.28 6.93 17.09
N THR A 164 -1.93 7.30 18.18
CA THR A 164 -1.91 6.52 19.43
C THR A 164 -3.21 5.77 19.64
N GLY A 165 -3.19 4.71 20.46
CA GLY A 165 -4.41 4.00 20.84
C GLY A 165 -4.79 2.95 19.80
N ASP A 166 -6.02 3.05 19.29
CA ASP A 166 -6.61 2.14 18.30
C ASP A 166 -6.42 2.57 16.84
N PHE A 167 -5.58 3.58 16.60
CA PHE A 167 -5.25 4.09 15.26
C PHE A 167 -4.82 2.95 14.32
N ASP A 168 -5.68 2.63 13.37
CA ASP A 168 -5.42 1.60 12.36
C ASP A 168 -5.86 1.98 10.94
N ASP A 169 -6.10 3.28 10.74
CA ASP A 169 -6.34 3.88 9.44
C ASP A 169 -5.18 3.61 8.47
N ILE A 170 -5.56 3.42 7.20
CA ILE A 170 -4.60 3.23 6.11
C ILE A 170 -4.82 4.36 5.12
N LEU A 171 -3.78 5.14 4.88
CA LEU A 171 -3.84 6.26 3.95
C LEU A 171 -2.83 6.14 2.82
N TYR A 172 -3.25 6.63 1.66
CA TYR A 172 -2.39 6.89 0.51
C TYR A 172 -2.64 8.32 0.06
N TYR A 173 -1.64 8.96 -0.51
CA TYR A 173 -1.75 10.33 -0.96
C TYR A 173 -1.07 10.56 -2.30
N VAL A 174 -1.54 11.61 -2.98
CA VAL A 174 -0.99 12.18 -4.21
C VAL A 174 -0.48 13.56 -3.84
N CYS A 175 0.82 13.78 -4.00
CA CYS A 175 1.41 15.11 -3.80
C CYS A 175 1.44 15.90 -5.11
N GLU A 176 1.65 17.22 -5.05
CA GLU A 176 1.73 18.08 -6.25
C GLU A 176 2.80 17.57 -7.22
N LEU A 177 3.89 17.02 -6.68
CA LEU A 177 4.99 16.49 -7.46
C LEU A 177 4.65 15.18 -8.22
N ASP A 178 3.67 14.40 -7.74
CA ASP A 178 3.15 13.24 -8.48
C ASP A 178 2.33 13.65 -9.71
N LEU A 179 1.85 14.90 -9.72
CA LEU A 179 0.93 15.45 -10.70
C LEU A 179 1.63 16.27 -11.78
N THR A 180 2.78 16.85 -11.46
CA THR A 180 3.66 17.49 -12.44
C THR A 180 4.28 16.43 -13.36
N GLU A 181 4.27 16.67 -14.68
CA GLU A 181 4.90 15.79 -15.66
C GLU A 181 6.35 15.50 -15.26
N THR A 182 6.66 14.24 -14.95
CA THR A 182 7.97 13.69 -15.28
C THR A 182 7.89 13.28 -16.74
N PRO A 183 8.80 13.76 -17.62
CA PRO A 183 8.77 13.40 -19.03
C PRO A 183 8.71 11.89 -19.18
N GLU A 184 7.71 11.39 -19.91
CA GLU A 184 7.59 9.99 -20.28
C GLU A 184 8.85 9.56 -21.05
N ALA A 185 9.77 8.83 -20.41
CA ALA A 185 10.87 8.21 -21.13
C ALA A 185 11.50 6.99 -20.42
N TRP A 186 10.97 5.79 -20.71
CA TRP A 186 11.70 4.51 -20.85
C TRP A 186 12.49 3.93 -19.65
N GLY A 187 12.03 2.80 -19.10
CA GLY A 187 12.85 1.89 -18.28
C GLY A 187 12.72 2.11 -16.78
N VAL A 188 11.64 1.59 -16.19
CA VAL A 188 11.48 1.57 -14.72
C VAL A 188 12.48 0.58 -14.15
N CYS A 189 13.41 1.06 -13.34
CA CYS A 189 14.37 0.21 -12.66
C CYS A 189 13.65 -0.61 -11.57
N GLU A 190 14.00 -1.89 -11.41
CA GLU A 190 13.47 -2.70 -10.30
C GLU A 190 13.98 -2.22 -8.93
N SER A 191 15.11 -1.51 -8.92
CA SER A 191 15.68 -0.85 -7.75
C SER A 191 16.49 0.37 -8.15
N TYR A 192 16.59 1.34 -7.23
CA TYR A 192 17.30 2.59 -7.43
C TYR A 192 18.46 2.76 -6.46
N THR A 193 19.43 3.56 -6.87
CA THR A 193 20.53 4.05 -6.04
C THR A 193 20.41 5.56 -5.88
N LEU A 194 20.36 6.02 -4.64
CA LEU A 194 20.38 7.43 -4.28
C LEU A 194 21.79 7.84 -3.85
N ILE A 195 22.30 8.92 -4.41
CA ILE A 195 23.56 9.56 -4.05
C ILE A 195 23.23 10.93 -3.46
N LEU A 196 23.55 11.14 -2.18
CA LEU A 196 23.37 12.41 -1.48
C LEU A 196 24.71 13.07 -1.23
N ARG A 197 24.92 14.27 -1.77
CA ARG A 197 26.13 15.07 -1.54
C ARG A 197 25.82 16.31 -0.74
N ASN A 198 26.50 16.47 0.39
CA ASN A 198 26.40 17.68 1.20
C ASN A 198 27.55 18.63 0.87
N LYS A 199 27.33 19.58 -0.04
CA LYS A 199 28.29 20.61 -0.45
C LYS A 199 28.01 21.98 0.18
N ASP A 200 27.32 22.02 1.32
CA ASP A 200 27.00 23.28 2.00
C ASP A 200 28.23 23.97 2.58
N VAL A 201 28.78 24.95 1.89
CA VAL A 201 30.00 25.66 2.33
C VAL A 201 29.78 26.70 3.43
N VAL A 202 28.53 27.00 3.81
CA VAL A 202 28.23 28.14 4.70
C VAL A 202 28.00 27.71 6.14
N GLU A 203 27.32 26.58 6.38
CA GLU A 203 26.92 26.22 7.74
C GLU A 203 27.77 25.11 8.39
N ASN A 204 28.63 24.41 7.63
CA ASN A 204 29.38 23.23 8.09
C ASN A 204 28.48 22.19 8.82
N ARG A 205 27.21 22.10 8.40
CA ARG A 205 26.18 21.26 9.04
C ARG A 205 25.97 19.96 8.29
N ALA A 206 25.57 18.94 9.04
CA ALA A 206 25.10 17.69 8.46
C ALA A 206 23.75 17.87 7.75
N LEU A 207 23.54 17.09 6.70
CA LEU A 207 22.24 16.84 6.10
C LEU A 207 21.74 15.50 6.67
N TYR A 208 20.45 15.38 6.91
CA TYR A 208 19.81 14.16 7.37
C TYR A 208 18.88 13.64 6.29
N ALA A 209 18.83 12.33 6.12
CA ALA A 209 17.91 11.68 5.19
C ALA A 209 17.16 10.53 5.88
N ARG A 210 15.93 10.29 5.44
CA ARG A 210 15.07 9.22 5.91
C ARG A 210 14.22 8.70 4.76
N ILE A 211 13.91 7.41 4.79
CA ILE A 211 12.97 6.79 3.86
C ILE A 211 11.63 6.71 4.59
N ILE A 212 10.55 7.25 4.01
CA ILE A 212 9.28 7.40 4.74
C ILE A 212 8.71 6.05 5.21
N ARG A 213 8.90 4.96 4.46
CA ARG A 213 8.49 3.61 4.89
C ARG A 213 9.38 2.99 5.97
N ASP A 214 10.65 3.41 6.06
CA ASP A 214 11.59 2.97 7.11
C ASP A 214 11.94 4.15 8.03
N VAL A 215 10.95 4.41 8.87
CA VAL A 215 10.91 5.48 9.85
C VAL A 215 11.99 5.37 10.93
N ALA A 216 12.50 4.18 11.18
CA ALA A 216 13.48 3.91 12.22
C ALA A 216 14.91 4.28 11.80
N THR A 217 15.19 4.27 10.50
CA THR A 217 16.53 4.50 9.96
C THR A 217 16.69 5.96 9.52
N THR A 218 17.49 6.72 10.27
CA THR A 218 17.93 8.06 9.85
C THR A 218 19.39 8.02 9.42
N TYR A 219 19.64 8.48 8.20
CA TYR A 219 20.98 8.66 7.66
C TYR A 219 21.49 10.06 7.95
N THR A 220 22.75 10.16 8.36
CA THR A 220 23.45 11.43 8.57
C THR A 220 24.54 11.58 7.51
N ILE A 221 24.52 12.70 6.79
CA ILE A 221 25.49 13.06 5.75
C ILE A 221 26.28 14.27 6.26
N PRO A 222 27.46 14.06 6.87
CA PRO A 222 28.29 15.16 7.35
C PRO A 222 28.65 16.14 6.23
N TRP A 223 29.05 17.34 6.64
CA TRP A 223 29.52 18.34 5.69
C TRP A 223 30.67 17.82 4.81
N GLY A 224 30.61 18.13 3.51
CA GLY A 224 31.60 17.73 2.52
C GLY A 224 31.58 16.23 2.18
N GLN A 225 30.67 15.45 2.77
CA GLN A 225 30.56 14.02 2.54
C GLN A 225 29.51 13.68 1.50
N THR A 226 29.65 12.47 0.95
CA THR A 226 28.67 11.82 0.09
C THR A 226 28.18 10.56 0.77
N LEU A 227 26.87 10.32 0.71
CA LEU A 227 26.24 9.07 1.11
C LEU A 227 25.60 8.42 -0.11
N THR A 228 25.72 7.10 -0.21
CA THR A 228 25.03 6.30 -1.24
C THR A 228 24.12 5.29 -0.57
N ILE A 229 22.87 5.23 -1.01
CA ILE A 229 21.84 4.31 -0.54
C ILE A 229 21.35 3.53 -1.75
N SER A 230 21.52 2.21 -1.75
CA SER A 230 21.13 1.33 -2.86
C SER A 230 19.99 0.41 -2.48
N GLY A 231 19.31 -0.15 -3.49
CA GLY A 231 18.21 -1.09 -3.27
C GLY A 231 16.90 -0.40 -2.89
N LEU A 232 16.77 0.88 -3.23
CA LEU A 232 15.54 1.63 -2.99
C LEU A 232 14.45 1.19 -3.97
N GLU A 233 13.25 0.98 -3.47
CA GLU A 233 12.09 0.67 -4.31
C GLU A 233 11.76 1.84 -5.27
N PRO A 234 11.12 1.58 -6.42
CA PRO A 234 10.84 2.61 -7.42
C PRO A 234 10.08 3.83 -6.88
N PHE A 235 9.21 3.59 -5.90
CA PHE A 235 8.38 4.63 -5.30
C PHE A 235 8.90 5.10 -3.94
N ALA A 236 10.18 4.88 -3.63
CA ALA A 236 10.75 5.28 -2.36
C ALA A 236 10.66 6.80 -2.18
N CYS A 237 9.92 7.22 -1.15
CA CYS A 237 9.84 8.61 -0.73
C CYS A 237 11.00 8.94 0.20
N ILE A 238 11.83 9.87 -0.24
CA ILE A 238 13.02 10.31 0.48
C ILE A 238 12.72 11.66 1.12
N GLN A 239 12.94 11.72 2.42
CA GLN A 239 12.84 12.94 3.22
C GLN A 239 14.25 13.41 3.58
N LEU A 240 14.59 14.64 3.22
CA LEU A 240 15.84 15.31 3.57
C LEU A 240 15.57 16.43 4.57
N SER A 241 16.46 16.62 5.55
CA SER A 241 16.32 17.67 6.55
C SER A 241 17.66 18.23 6.99
N ARG A 242 17.68 19.50 7.41
CA ARG A 242 18.84 20.11 8.08
C ARG A 242 18.97 19.70 9.54
N ARG A 243 17.95 19.08 10.11
CA ARG A 243 17.90 18.66 11.51
C ARG A 243 17.62 17.18 11.60
N ASN A 244 18.17 16.53 12.62
CA ASN A 244 17.80 15.18 13.02
C ASN A 244 16.44 15.12 13.74
N ASN A 245 15.56 16.07 13.43
CA ASN A 245 14.19 16.15 13.93
C ASN A 245 13.31 16.56 12.76
N TYR A 246 12.56 15.60 12.25
CA TYR A 246 11.72 15.74 11.06
C TYR A 246 10.34 16.35 11.35
N GLY A 247 10.00 16.58 12.63
CA GLY A 247 8.71 17.16 13.04
C GLY A 247 8.61 18.68 12.93
N SER A 248 9.58 19.36 12.31
CA SER A 248 9.53 20.83 12.10
C SER A 248 9.49 21.13 10.60
N ALA A 249 8.35 21.63 10.13
CA ALA A 249 8.02 21.89 8.73
C ALA A 249 8.90 22.92 7.99
N ILE A 250 9.92 23.49 8.63
CA ILE A 250 10.61 24.70 8.13
C ILE A 250 11.86 24.35 7.28
N GLU A 251 12.39 23.13 7.35
CA GLU A 251 13.67 22.78 6.70
C GLU A 251 13.71 21.35 6.12
N VAL A 252 12.55 20.83 5.71
CA VAL A 252 12.40 19.46 5.21
C VAL A 252 12.06 19.46 3.73
N TYR A 253 12.68 18.57 2.98
CA TYR A 253 12.49 18.40 1.54
C TYR A 253 12.11 16.95 1.23
N PHE A 254 11.21 16.75 0.27
CA PHE A 254 10.70 15.43 -0.08
C PHE A 254 10.81 15.19 -1.59
N PHE A 255 11.14 13.97 -1.98
CA PHE A 255 11.11 13.57 -3.37
C PHE A 255 10.88 12.06 -3.52
N ASN A 256 10.23 11.68 -4.61
CA ASN A 256 10.14 10.30 -5.07
C ASN A 256 11.38 9.98 -5.91
N ILE A 257 12.04 8.86 -5.66
CA ILE A 257 13.29 8.55 -6.38
C ILE A 257 13.09 8.36 -7.90
N SER A 258 12.05 7.65 -8.34
CA SER A 258 11.84 7.40 -9.79
C SER A 258 11.59 8.68 -10.60
N SER A 259 11.02 9.71 -9.98
CA SER A 259 10.71 10.98 -10.65
C SER A 259 11.93 11.81 -11.05
N TYR A 260 13.13 11.48 -10.53
CA TYR A 260 14.36 12.24 -10.77
C TYR A 260 15.46 11.41 -11.46
N ASN A 261 15.10 10.27 -12.04
CA ASN A 261 16.01 9.41 -12.80
C ASN A 261 16.08 9.84 -14.28
N GLU A 262 16.54 11.07 -14.54
CA GLU A 262 16.58 11.66 -15.89
C GLU A 262 17.49 10.90 -16.87
N GLY A 263 18.47 10.14 -16.35
CA GLY A 263 19.43 9.37 -17.14
C GLY A 263 19.03 7.93 -17.46
N ASN A 264 17.90 7.44 -16.94
CA ASN A 264 17.48 6.03 -17.04
C ASN A 264 18.52 5.01 -16.57
N ASP A 265 19.44 5.42 -15.68
CA ASP A 265 20.55 4.60 -15.17
C ASP A 265 20.30 4.09 -13.74
N CYS A 266 19.07 4.29 -13.24
CA CYS A 266 18.61 3.90 -11.92
C CYS A 266 19.32 4.62 -10.78
N THR A 267 20.02 5.72 -11.09
CA THR A 267 20.82 6.46 -10.13
C THR A 267 20.31 7.89 -10.05
N VAL A 268 20.02 8.33 -8.83
CA VAL A 268 19.56 9.70 -8.57
C VAL A 268 20.58 10.39 -7.70
N GLU A 269 21.10 11.52 -8.16
CA GLU A 269 22.04 12.33 -7.38
C GLU A 269 21.37 13.62 -6.88
N VAL A 270 21.45 13.86 -5.57
CA VAL A 270 20.99 15.11 -4.94
C VAL A 270 22.18 15.82 -4.32
N ILE A 271 22.41 17.06 -4.75
CA ILE A 271 23.51 17.88 -4.26
C ILE A 271 22.95 19.07 -3.48
N LYS A 272 23.11 19.04 -2.16
CA LYS A 272 22.74 20.17 -1.33
C LYS A 272 23.87 21.22 -1.33
N TYR A 273 23.58 22.39 -1.89
CA TYR A 273 24.42 23.59 -1.80
C TYR A 273 23.99 24.49 -0.62
N SER A 274 24.80 25.50 -0.29
CA SER A 274 24.40 26.55 0.65
C SER A 274 23.22 27.36 0.10
N GLN A 275 22.43 27.95 1.00
CA GLN A 275 21.37 28.91 0.67
C GLN A 275 21.92 29.97 -0.32
N LEU A 276 21.56 29.86 -1.61
CA LEU A 276 21.54 31.04 -2.46
C LEU A 276 20.36 31.86 -1.92
N SER A 277 20.60 33.13 -1.60
CA SER A 277 19.57 34.03 -1.09
C SER A 277 18.32 33.93 -1.96
N GLY A 278 17.25 33.34 -1.41
CA GLY A 278 15.97 33.15 -2.11
C GLY A 278 15.51 31.70 -2.31
N THR A 279 16.33 30.67 -2.06
CA THR A 279 15.90 29.25 -2.15
C THR A 279 16.08 28.50 -0.83
N THR A 280 14.97 28.00 -0.28
CA THR A 280 14.88 27.20 0.96
C THR A 280 15.11 25.70 0.74
N HIS A 281 15.24 25.26 -0.51
CA HIS A 281 15.28 23.85 -0.88
C HIS A 281 16.66 23.45 -1.43
N PRO A 282 17.14 22.22 -1.15
CA PRO A 282 18.32 21.69 -1.82
C PRO A 282 18.08 21.68 -3.34
N LEU A 283 19.06 22.12 -4.11
CA LEU A 283 19.01 21.97 -5.56
C LEU A 283 19.12 20.49 -5.87
N ILE A 284 18.04 19.89 -6.37
CA ILE A 284 18.20 18.65 -7.13
C ILE A 284 18.87 19.07 -8.43
N THR A 285 20.15 18.75 -8.56
CA THR A 285 20.84 18.91 -9.83
C THR A 285 20.42 17.73 -10.69
N GLY A 286 19.56 17.98 -11.69
CA GLY A 286 19.34 17.03 -12.80
C GLY A 286 20.60 16.83 -13.66
N ASP A 287 21.67 17.58 -13.37
CA ASP A 287 22.99 17.31 -13.92
C ASP A 287 23.63 16.11 -13.21
N LEU A 288 23.70 14.97 -13.92
CA LEU A 288 24.95 14.29 -14.26
C LEU A 288 24.69 13.08 -15.17
N HIS A 289 24.52 13.34 -16.47
CA HIS A 289 25.12 12.46 -17.48
C HIS A 289 26.46 13.08 -17.90
N ARG A 290 27.54 12.48 -17.42
CA ARG A 290 28.74 12.27 -18.21
C ARG A 290 29.47 11.02 -17.77
#